data_AF-A0A5C7PZK7-F1
#
_entry.id   AF-A0A5C7PZK7-F1
#
_cell.length_a   1.000
_cell.length_b   1.000
_cell.length_c   1.000
_cell.angle_alpha   90.00
_cell.angle_beta   90.00
_cell.angle_gamma   90.00
#
_symmetry.space_group_name_H-M   'P 1'
#
loop_
_entity.id
_entity.type
_entity.pdbx_description
1 polymer ?
#
loop_
_entity_poly.entity_id
_entity_poly.type
_entity_poly.pdbx_seq_one_letter_code
_entity_poly.pdbx_strand_id
1 'polypeptide(L)'
;MADSVALAEPQHMETGKLGRKRDLFRSYEQNKESELAEAREARRYYHDKQWTDTERKKLRARGQQDTVRNRIKRKIDVLVGVEQRRRRDPKAYPRNPQDEQSATTATMGLRFACEKNLWEQVASQAAHCGFTSGIGAAWIGIEADARGVNEVAIRIVPEDRFFYDPRSVQHDFSDARYVGEHIWQDIEDAVAAHPKQEKELRAMVDSHGSSLTTHTVEEDYAHLWGDFERQRVRIVQMYEKKPLAPAMQGFGWYYCKFTGDLELEGAWSPYKDTYGIPEHPYEAWTCYIDERGQRYGVVRTMKSVQDEINHRASKVLWRLSTRQMHTRRNALLDPDETRR
;
A
#
# COMPACT_ATOMS: atom_id res chain seq x y z
N MET A 1 15.62 13.90 -0.68
CA MET A 1 15.31 12.46 -0.64
C MET A 1 15.92 11.94 0.63
N ALA A 2 15.12 11.29 1.46
CA ALA A 2 15.47 10.95 2.83
C ALA A 2 16.56 9.88 2.84
N ASP A 3 17.80 10.31 3.07
CA ASP A 3 18.86 9.43 3.55
C ASP A 3 18.46 8.98 4.94
N SER A 4 17.97 7.75 5.00
CA SER A 4 17.84 6.97 6.22
C SER A 4 19.14 7.08 7.03
N VAL A 5 18.99 7.31 8.34
CA VAL A 5 20.08 7.23 9.33
C VAL A 5 21.08 6.15 8.94
N ALA A 6 22.36 6.52 8.93
CA ALA A 6 23.47 5.62 8.76
C ALA A 6 23.21 4.37 9.62
N LEU A 7 22.76 3.29 8.97
CA LEU A 7 22.70 1.98 9.58
C LEU A 7 24.08 1.74 10.17
N ALA A 8 24.13 1.30 11.43
CA ALA A 8 25.38 0.83 12.03
C ALA A 8 26.09 -0.04 10.99
N GLU A 9 27.41 0.17 10.81
CA GLU A 9 28.23 -0.42 9.75
C GLU A 9 27.73 -1.82 9.36
N PRO A 10 27.52 -2.14 8.08
CA PRO A 10 26.86 -3.37 7.65
C PRO A 10 27.50 -4.60 8.31
N GLN A 11 26.94 -5.05 9.43
CA GLN A 11 27.50 -6.13 10.22
C GLN A 11 27.13 -7.44 9.54
N HIS A 12 28.12 -8.07 8.91
CA HIS A 12 28.07 -9.37 8.26
C HIS A 12 26.87 -9.56 7.30
N MET A 13 27.11 -9.25 6.03
CA MET A 13 26.29 -9.77 4.92
C MET A 13 26.31 -11.31 4.99
N GLU A 14 25.23 -11.94 5.46
CA GLU A 14 25.04 -13.39 5.34
C GLU A 14 24.80 -13.73 3.86
N THR A 15 25.89 -13.78 3.08
CA THR A 15 25.91 -14.10 1.65
C THR A 15 25.48 -15.56 1.49
N GLY A 16 24.19 -15.81 1.25
CA GLY A 16 23.67 -17.17 1.05
C GLY A 16 22.17 -17.38 1.28
N LYS A 17 21.45 -16.41 1.88
CA LYS A 17 20.01 -16.55 2.16
C LYS A 17 19.10 -15.67 1.30
N LEU A 18 19.62 -15.00 0.28
CA LEU A 18 18.83 -14.09 -0.57
C LEU A 18 17.70 -14.81 -1.32
N GLY A 19 17.93 -16.03 -1.81
CA GLY A 19 16.90 -16.84 -2.48
C GLY A 19 15.65 -16.99 -1.61
N ARG A 20 15.82 -17.32 -0.32
CA ARG A 20 14.72 -17.38 0.65
C ARG A 20 14.00 -16.04 0.79
N LYS A 21 14.73 -14.92 0.89
CA LYS A 21 14.13 -13.58 1.06
C LYS A 21 13.27 -13.20 -0.15
N ARG A 22 13.77 -13.49 -1.35
CA ARG A 22 13.03 -13.32 -2.61
C ARG A 22 11.78 -14.20 -2.65
N ASP A 23 11.89 -15.45 -2.20
CA ASP A 23 10.76 -16.38 -2.17
C ASP A 23 9.68 -15.93 -1.18
N LEU A 24 10.05 -15.32 -0.03
CA LEU A 24 9.10 -14.70 0.90
C LEU A 24 8.34 -13.54 0.22
N PHE A 25 9.05 -12.67 -0.49
CA PHE A 25 8.43 -11.57 -1.22
C PHE A 25 7.50 -12.07 -2.33
N ARG A 26 7.96 -13.02 -3.16
CA ARG A 26 7.14 -13.63 -4.22
C ARG A 26 5.94 -14.40 -3.67
N SER A 27 6.09 -15.04 -2.51
CA SER A 27 4.99 -15.69 -1.79
C SER A 27 3.89 -14.69 -1.43
N TYR A 28 4.24 -13.44 -1.09
CA TYR A 28 3.23 -12.40 -0.90
C TYR A 28 2.52 -12.07 -2.19
N GLU A 29 3.25 -11.75 -3.26
CA GLU A 29 2.65 -11.38 -4.55
C GLU A 29 1.70 -12.45 -5.08
N GLN A 30 2.10 -13.72 -5.01
CA GLN A 30 1.30 -14.84 -5.52
C GLN A 30 0.09 -15.16 -4.63
N ASN A 31 0.26 -15.22 -3.30
CA ASN A 31 -0.85 -15.61 -2.42
C ASN A 31 -1.87 -14.49 -2.21
N LYS A 32 -1.47 -13.23 -2.39
CA LYS A 32 -2.32 -12.04 -2.16
C LYS A 32 -2.68 -11.30 -3.44
N GLU A 33 -2.52 -11.93 -4.61
CA GLU A 33 -2.87 -11.33 -5.90
C GLU A 33 -4.31 -10.82 -5.95
N SER A 34 -5.28 -11.62 -5.48
CA SER A 34 -6.69 -11.22 -5.45
C SER A 34 -6.96 -10.06 -4.49
N GLU A 35 -6.25 -10.00 -3.37
CA GLU A 35 -6.33 -8.88 -2.41
C GLU A 35 -5.80 -7.59 -3.04
N LEU A 36 -4.66 -7.67 -3.75
CA LEU A 36 -4.07 -6.55 -4.48
C LEU A 36 -4.97 -6.07 -5.63
N ALA A 37 -5.54 -7.00 -6.40
CA ALA A 37 -6.46 -6.67 -7.48
C ALA A 37 -7.71 -5.95 -6.96
N GLU A 38 -8.25 -6.43 -5.83
CA GLU A 38 -9.40 -5.79 -5.20
C GLU A 38 -9.05 -4.41 -4.64
N ALA A 39 -7.91 -4.24 -3.99
CA ALA A 39 -7.45 -2.94 -3.52
C ALA A 39 -7.32 -1.91 -4.66
N ARG A 40 -6.76 -2.32 -5.81
CA ARG A 40 -6.70 -1.49 -7.04
C ARG A 40 -8.09 -1.10 -7.51
N GLU A 41 -9.02 -2.06 -7.53
CA GLU A 41 -10.39 -1.81 -7.94
C GLU A 41 -11.11 -0.87 -6.96
N ALA A 42 -10.95 -1.06 -5.65
CA ALA A 42 -11.55 -0.23 -4.63
C ALA A 42 -11.15 1.25 -4.79
N ARG A 43 -9.89 1.51 -5.11
CA ARG A 43 -9.39 2.86 -5.42
C ARG A 43 -10.00 3.43 -6.69
N ARG A 44 -10.17 2.62 -7.74
CA ARG A 44 -10.90 3.04 -8.95
C ARG A 44 -12.33 3.45 -8.62
N TYR A 45 -13.01 2.70 -7.76
CA TYR A 45 -14.37 3.02 -7.33
C TYR A 45 -14.43 4.31 -6.51
N TYR A 46 -13.43 4.55 -5.65
CA TYR A 46 -13.31 5.81 -4.91
C TYR A 46 -13.11 7.01 -5.86
N HIS A 47 -12.25 6.90 -6.87
CA HIS A 47 -11.93 7.95 -7.84
C HIS A 47 -12.85 7.99 -9.07
N ASP A 48 -14.13 7.63 -8.92
CA ASP A 48 -15.16 7.72 -9.97
C ASP A 48 -14.91 6.87 -11.24
N LYS A 49 -13.86 6.04 -11.27
CA LYS A 49 -13.55 5.11 -12.39
C LYS A 49 -14.27 3.76 -12.21
N GLN A 50 -15.58 3.82 -12.05
CA GLN A 50 -16.44 2.67 -11.72
C GLN A 50 -16.84 1.82 -12.94
N TRP A 51 -16.93 2.42 -14.13
CA TRP A 51 -17.21 1.69 -15.36
C TRP A 51 -15.95 1.08 -15.97
N THR A 52 -16.04 -0.15 -16.47
CA THR A 52 -14.97 -0.73 -17.31
C THR A 52 -14.90 -0.02 -18.66
N ASP A 53 -13.72 0.00 -19.28
CA ASP A 53 -13.55 0.67 -20.57
C ASP A 53 -14.36 -0.01 -21.68
N THR A 54 -14.56 -1.32 -21.58
CA THR A 54 -15.44 -2.09 -22.47
C THR A 54 -16.90 -1.69 -22.33
N GLU A 55 -17.38 -1.47 -21.10
CA GLU A 55 -18.76 -1.01 -20.86
C GLU A 55 -18.96 0.40 -21.34
N ARG A 56 -18.01 1.31 -21.08
CA ARG A 56 -18.09 2.69 -21.60
C ARG A 56 -18.18 2.71 -23.12
N LYS A 57 -17.37 1.91 -23.81
CA LYS A 57 -17.46 1.77 -25.28
C LYS A 57 -18.84 1.29 -25.72
N LYS A 58 -19.40 0.26 -25.06
CA LYS A 58 -20.75 -0.26 -25.35
C LYS A 58 -21.84 0.78 -25.08
N LEU A 59 -21.76 1.55 -23.99
CA LEU A 59 -22.74 2.58 -23.64
C LEU A 59 -22.68 3.74 -24.64
N ARG A 60 -21.48 4.24 -24.96
CA ARG A 60 -21.28 5.31 -25.95
C ARG A 60 -21.74 4.91 -27.34
N ALA A 61 -21.48 3.68 -27.76
CA ALA A 61 -21.97 3.15 -29.04
C ALA A 61 -23.51 3.12 -29.14
N ARG A 62 -24.22 3.04 -28.00
CA ARG A 62 -25.68 3.07 -27.93
C ARG A 62 -26.26 4.49 -27.78
N GLY A 63 -25.41 5.51 -27.74
CA GLY A 63 -25.81 6.88 -27.36
C GLY A 63 -26.27 6.98 -25.89
N GLN A 64 -25.89 6.02 -25.05
CA GLN A 64 -26.23 5.98 -23.63
C GLN A 64 -25.11 6.63 -22.80
N GLN A 65 -25.45 7.56 -21.90
CA GLN A 65 -24.48 8.23 -21.03
C GLN A 65 -23.97 7.31 -19.92
N ASP A 66 -22.65 7.29 -19.70
CA ASP A 66 -21.95 6.58 -18.63
C ASP A 66 -22.04 7.33 -17.28
N THR A 67 -23.26 7.52 -16.77
CA THR A 67 -23.50 8.24 -15.52
C THR A 67 -22.88 7.53 -14.32
N VAL A 68 -22.16 8.29 -13.48
CA VAL A 68 -21.60 7.83 -12.21
C VAL A 68 -22.20 8.64 -11.06
N ARG A 69 -22.81 7.97 -10.08
CA ARG A 69 -23.34 8.60 -8.86
C ARG A 69 -22.64 8.02 -7.64
N ASN A 70 -21.43 8.49 -7.38
CA ASN A 70 -20.55 7.91 -6.38
C ASN A 70 -21.06 8.14 -4.93
N ARG A 71 -21.58 7.07 -4.31
CA ARG A 71 -21.98 7.00 -2.90
C ARG A 71 -20.85 6.50 -2.02
N ILE A 72 -19.91 5.73 -2.58
CA ILE A 72 -18.75 5.16 -1.90
C ILE A 72 -17.84 6.27 -1.36
N LYS A 73 -17.44 7.21 -2.23
CA LYS A 73 -16.58 8.35 -1.84
C LYS A 73 -17.13 9.12 -0.64
N ARG A 74 -18.42 9.47 -0.68
CA ARG A 74 -19.11 10.17 0.41
C ARG A 74 -19.07 9.39 1.72
N LYS A 75 -19.24 8.07 1.67
CA LYS A 75 -19.23 7.23 2.87
C LYS A 75 -17.83 7.18 3.49
N ILE A 76 -16.80 7.00 2.66
CA ILE A 76 -15.40 6.99 3.12
C ILE A 76 -15.03 8.33 3.73
N ASP A 77 -15.33 9.44 3.06
CA ASP A 77 -15.00 10.78 3.56
C ASP A 77 -15.69 11.06 4.91
N VAL A 78 -16.93 10.57 5.10
CA VAL A 78 -17.62 10.63 6.39
C VAL A 78 -16.93 9.78 7.47
N LEU A 79 -16.45 8.58 7.13
CA LEU A 79 -15.73 7.72 8.07
C LEU A 79 -14.40 8.35 8.50
N VAL A 80 -13.65 8.94 7.57
CA VAL A 80 -12.44 9.72 7.87
C VAL A 80 -12.79 10.91 8.78
N GLY A 81 -13.88 11.63 8.51
CA GLY A 81 -14.33 12.71 9.38
C GLY A 81 -14.83 12.26 10.76
N VAL A 82 -15.24 11.00 10.93
CA VAL A 82 -15.55 10.42 12.26
C VAL A 82 -14.26 10.06 12.99
N GLU A 83 -13.28 9.47 12.30
CA GLU A 83 -11.96 9.17 12.85
C GLU A 83 -11.28 10.44 13.36
N GLN A 84 -11.23 11.50 12.53
CA GLN A 84 -10.66 12.80 12.91
C GLN A 84 -11.29 13.37 14.18
N ARG A 85 -12.62 13.28 14.33
CA ARG A 85 -13.33 13.78 15.53
C ARG A 85 -13.13 12.92 16.78
N ARG A 86 -12.84 11.63 16.59
CA ARG A 86 -12.60 10.68 17.68
C ARG A 86 -11.13 10.55 18.04
N ARG A 87 -10.24 11.16 17.26
CA ARG A 87 -8.81 11.15 17.50
C ARG A 87 -8.50 11.72 18.87
N ARG A 88 -7.60 11.04 19.57
CA ARG A 88 -7.08 11.45 20.87
C ARG A 88 -5.57 11.51 20.78
N ASP A 89 -5.00 12.54 21.40
CA ASP A 89 -3.56 12.63 21.51
C ASP A 89 -3.01 11.50 22.39
N PRO A 90 -1.81 11.00 22.07
CA PRO A 90 -1.14 10.03 22.92
C PRO A 90 -0.91 10.62 24.32
N LYS A 91 -1.16 9.79 25.33
CA LYS A 91 -0.93 10.14 26.75
C LYS A 91 -0.26 8.97 27.44
N ALA A 92 0.87 9.25 28.10
CA ALA A 92 1.50 8.30 28.99
C ALA A 92 0.76 8.30 30.33
N TYR A 93 0.45 7.11 30.85
CA TYR A 93 -0.16 6.94 32.16
C TYR A 93 0.88 6.45 33.16
N PRO A 94 0.95 7.04 34.36
CA PRO A 94 1.86 6.57 35.40
C PRO A 94 1.43 5.18 35.88
N ARG A 95 2.40 4.30 36.13
CA ARG A 95 2.13 2.97 36.71
C ARG A 95 2.06 3.04 38.24
N ASN A 96 2.91 3.86 38.86
CA ASN A 96 2.91 4.14 40.29
C ASN A 96 2.69 5.64 40.56
N PRO A 97 2.23 6.05 41.77
CA PRO A 97 2.05 7.47 42.11
C PRO A 97 3.32 8.33 41.96
N GLN A 98 4.51 7.74 42.12
CA GLN A 98 5.79 8.45 42.00
C GLN A 98 6.15 8.80 40.55
N ASP A 99 5.55 8.13 39.56
CA ASP A 99 5.87 8.29 38.14
C ASP A 99 5.05 9.41 37.45
N GLU A 100 4.24 10.15 38.21
CA GLU A 100 3.32 11.16 37.66
C GLU A 100 4.05 12.27 36.89
N GLN A 101 5.19 12.73 37.41
CA GLN A 101 6.04 13.72 36.73
C GLN A 101 6.65 13.14 35.45
N SER A 102 7.18 11.91 35.52
CA SER A 102 7.77 11.23 34.36
C SER A 102 6.74 10.97 33.26
N ALA A 103 5.51 10.59 33.61
CA ALA A 103 4.41 10.40 32.66
C ALA A 103 4.02 11.73 31.98
N THR A 104 4.08 12.84 32.72
CA THR A 104 3.84 14.18 32.16
C THR A 104 4.92 14.56 31.15
N THR A 105 6.20 14.36 31.49
CA THR A 105 7.32 14.60 30.57
C THR A 105 7.25 13.72 29.32
N ALA A 106 6.94 12.42 29.48
CA ALA A 106 6.77 11.50 28.35
C ALA A 106 5.62 11.94 27.43
N THR A 107 4.49 12.39 28.00
CA THR A 107 3.37 12.91 27.22
C THR A 107 3.75 14.15 26.42
N MET A 108 4.52 15.07 27.00
CA MET A 108 5.02 16.25 26.28
C MET A 108 5.95 15.86 25.11
N GLY A 109 6.85 14.89 25.33
CA GLY A 109 7.73 14.38 24.27
C GLY A 109 6.96 13.71 23.12
N LEU A 110 5.96 12.89 23.43
CA LEU A 110 5.10 12.26 22.43
C LEU A 110 4.34 13.28 21.60
N ARG A 111 3.77 14.32 22.25
CA ARG A 111 3.07 15.40 21.55
C ARG A 111 4.00 16.18 20.63
N PHE A 112 5.20 16.52 21.10
CA PHE A 112 6.21 17.18 20.27
C PHE A 112 6.56 16.37 19.03
N ALA A 113 6.77 15.05 19.17
CA ALA A 113 7.02 14.17 18.03
C ALA A 113 5.83 14.11 17.07
N CYS A 114 4.60 14.02 17.58
CA CYS A 114 3.38 14.01 16.76
C CYS A 114 3.17 15.33 16.00
N GLU A 115 3.37 16.48 16.65
CA GLU A 115 3.22 17.81 16.05
C GLU A 115 4.23 18.01 14.91
N LYS A 116 5.50 17.69 15.16
CA LYS A 116 6.57 17.83 14.16
C LYS A 116 6.30 17.00 12.90
N ASN A 117 5.75 15.80 13.07
CA ASN A 117 5.47 14.88 11.96
C ASN A 117 4.09 15.06 11.32
N LEU A 118 3.31 16.06 11.75
CA LEU A 118 1.93 16.24 11.28
C LEU A 118 1.12 14.94 11.43
N TRP A 119 1.23 14.28 12.59
CA TRP A 119 0.61 12.99 12.88
C TRP A 119 -0.87 12.93 12.48
N GLU A 120 -1.60 14.02 12.68
CA GLU A 120 -3.01 14.12 12.29
C GLU A 120 -3.26 13.86 10.80
N GLN A 121 -2.37 14.31 9.93
CA GLN A 121 -2.46 14.08 8.48
C GLN A 121 -2.10 12.63 8.17
N VAL A 122 -1.02 12.12 8.74
CA VAL A 122 -0.58 10.73 8.54
C VAL A 122 -1.65 9.75 9.00
N ALA A 123 -2.22 9.95 10.19
CA ALA A 123 -3.29 9.11 10.72
C ALA A 123 -4.55 9.16 9.85
N SER A 124 -4.97 10.35 9.41
CA SER A 124 -6.15 10.49 8.52
C SER A 124 -5.93 9.77 7.19
N GLN A 125 -4.72 9.85 6.65
CA GLN A 125 -4.38 9.24 5.38
C GLN A 125 -4.25 7.72 5.51
N ALA A 126 -3.63 7.21 6.59
CA ALA A 126 -3.63 5.78 6.89
C ALA A 126 -5.05 5.24 7.13
N ALA A 127 -5.90 6.00 7.81
CA ALA A 127 -7.33 5.71 7.97
C ALA A 127 -8.03 5.59 6.61
N HIS A 128 -7.79 6.56 5.72
CA HIS A 128 -8.34 6.59 4.36
C HIS A 128 -7.91 5.38 3.53
N CYS A 129 -6.61 5.04 3.52
CA CYS A 129 -6.06 3.85 2.86
C CYS A 129 -6.71 2.56 3.39
N GLY A 130 -6.85 2.43 4.71
CA GLY A 130 -7.53 1.29 5.32
C GLY A 130 -9.00 1.17 4.94
N PHE A 131 -9.75 2.28 4.91
CA PHE A 131 -11.17 2.25 4.52
C PHE A 131 -11.39 2.02 3.02
N THR A 132 -10.46 2.43 2.17
CA THR A 132 -10.54 2.22 0.71
C THR A 132 -10.00 0.85 0.33
N SER A 133 -8.70 0.66 0.48
CA SER A 133 -7.93 -0.49 -0.01
C SER A 133 -7.88 -1.66 0.97
N GLY A 134 -8.16 -1.42 2.25
CA GLY A 134 -8.20 -2.44 3.30
C GLY A 134 -7.02 -2.43 4.25
N ILE A 135 -5.91 -1.79 3.89
CA ILE A 135 -4.68 -1.70 4.69
C ILE A 135 -4.29 -0.23 4.85
N GLY A 136 -4.00 0.17 6.09
CA GLY A 136 -3.36 1.44 6.40
C GLY A 136 -2.05 1.17 7.12
N ALA A 137 -0.95 1.78 6.67
CA ALA A 137 0.36 1.58 7.26
C ALA A 137 1.10 2.92 7.44
N ALA A 138 1.80 3.04 8.55
CA ALA A 138 2.74 4.11 8.83
C ALA A 138 4.10 3.51 9.16
N TRP A 139 5.16 4.19 8.77
CA TRP A 139 6.52 3.88 9.20
C TRP A 139 6.90 4.90 10.25
N ILE A 140 7.36 4.40 11.40
CA ILE A 140 7.82 5.17 12.55
C ILE A 140 9.28 4.78 12.76
N GLY A 141 10.16 5.72 12.49
CA GLY A 141 11.60 5.49 12.62
C GLY A 141 12.32 6.74 13.08
N ILE A 142 13.64 6.68 13.00
CA ILE A 142 14.54 7.76 13.36
C ILE A 142 15.22 8.22 12.07
N GLU A 143 15.15 9.51 11.79
CA GLU A 143 15.83 10.19 10.69
C GLU A 143 16.74 11.28 11.25
N ALA A 144 17.90 11.49 10.63
CA ALA A 144 18.78 12.59 11.01
C ALA A 144 18.30 13.86 10.31
N ASP A 145 18.05 14.93 11.07
CA ASP A 145 17.75 16.25 10.50
C ASP A 145 18.97 16.79 9.72
N ALA A 146 18.80 17.86 8.95
CA ALA A 146 19.86 18.55 8.22
C ALA A 146 21.04 18.99 9.12
N ARG A 147 20.83 19.04 10.44
CA ARG A 147 21.83 19.36 11.46
C ARG A 147 22.52 18.13 12.07
N GLY A 148 22.20 16.92 11.60
CA GLY A 148 22.73 15.65 12.11
C GLY A 148 22.13 15.22 13.46
N VAL A 149 21.04 15.84 13.89
CA VAL A 149 20.32 15.44 15.13
C VAL A 149 19.31 14.37 14.79
N ASN A 150 19.37 13.24 15.51
CA ASN A 150 18.41 12.15 15.34
C ASN A 150 17.04 12.55 15.88
N GLU A 151 16.02 12.47 15.03
CA GLU A 151 14.65 12.82 15.35
C GLU A 151 13.68 11.73 14.90
N VAL A 152 12.54 11.64 15.59
CA VAL A 152 11.49 10.69 15.22
C VAL A 152 10.81 11.18 13.94
N ALA A 153 10.73 10.30 12.94
CA ALA A 153 10.05 10.53 11.68
C ALA A 153 8.87 9.56 11.55
N ILE A 154 7.69 10.10 11.24
CA ILE A 154 6.47 9.33 10.99
C ILE A 154 6.00 9.63 9.57
N ARG A 155 6.03 8.62 8.71
CA ARG A 155 5.62 8.73 7.30
C ARG A 155 4.54 7.71 6.98
N ILE A 156 3.59 8.09 6.13
CA ILE A 156 2.65 7.13 5.60
C ILE A 156 3.36 6.18 4.64
N VAL A 157 3.06 4.89 4.75
CA VAL A 157 3.45 3.89 3.76
C VAL A 157 2.26 3.67 2.84
N PRO A 158 2.39 3.98 1.54
CA PRO A 158 1.33 3.69 0.57
C PRO A 158 0.96 2.20 0.60
N GLU A 159 -0.34 1.91 0.58
CA GLU A 159 -0.85 0.53 0.68
C GLU A 159 -0.35 -0.38 -0.45
N ASP A 160 -0.06 0.20 -1.62
CA ASP A 160 0.46 -0.54 -2.78
C ASP A 160 1.90 -1.04 -2.58
N ARG A 161 2.64 -0.37 -1.69
CA ARG A 161 4.06 -0.67 -1.45
C ARG A 161 4.24 -1.62 -0.29
N PHE A 162 3.36 -1.53 0.70
CA PHE A 162 3.41 -2.35 1.90
C PHE A 162 3.13 -3.82 1.58
N PHE A 163 3.94 -4.72 2.13
CA PHE A 163 3.72 -6.15 2.05
C PHE A 163 4.00 -6.81 3.41
N TYR A 164 3.43 -7.99 3.59
CA TYR A 164 3.44 -8.69 4.87
C TYR A 164 3.41 -10.21 4.64
N ASP A 165 3.59 -10.98 5.71
CA ASP A 165 3.44 -12.44 5.68
C ASP A 165 1.99 -12.85 5.33
N PRO A 166 1.73 -13.56 4.20
CA PRO A 166 0.39 -13.94 3.77
C PRO A 166 -0.42 -14.72 4.81
N ARG A 167 0.26 -15.38 5.76
CA ARG A 167 -0.35 -16.17 6.84
C ARG A 167 -0.79 -15.32 8.02
N SER A 168 -0.42 -14.04 8.07
CA SER A 168 -0.86 -13.12 9.10
C SER A 168 -2.37 -12.91 8.98
N VAL A 169 -3.09 -13.09 10.08
CA VAL A 169 -4.54 -12.88 10.21
C VAL A 169 -4.90 -11.90 11.32
N GLN A 170 -3.92 -11.41 12.09
CA GLN A 170 -4.17 -10.37 13.08
C GLN A 170 -4.40 -9.02 12.40
N HIS A 171 -5.26 -8.20 13.03
CA HIS A 171 -5.62 -6.89 12.49
C HIS A 171 -4.46 -5.89 12.51
N ASP A 172 -3.50 -6.08 13.41
CA ASP A 172 -2.31 -5.25 13.63
C ASP A 172 -1.04 -5.86 13.03
N PHE A 173 -1.14 -6.99 12.32
CA PHE A 173 0.00 -7.74 11.75
C PHE A 173 1.02 -8.24 12.78
N SER A 174 0.68 -8.28 14.07
CA SER A 174 1.58 -8.73 15.15
C SER A 174 2.07 -10.18 14.97
N ASP A 175 1.28 -11.02 14.31
CA ASP A 175 1.58 -12.42 14.01
C ASP A 175 2.48 -12.62 12.78
N ALA A 176 2.72 -11.57 11.98
CA ALA A 176 3.52 -11.66 10.77
C ALA A 176 4.97 -12.06 11.08
N ARG A 177 5.54 -12.95 10.26
CA ARG A 177 6.98 -13.28 10.33
C ARG A 177 7.86 -12.34 9.54
N TYR A 178 7.28 -11.65 8.57
CA TYR A 178 7.97 -10.62 7.82
C TYR A 178 7.00 -9.53 7.41
N VAL A 179 7.50 -8.30 7.37
CA VAL A 179 6.80 -7.10 6.92
C VAL A 179 7.79 -6.23 6.16
N GLY A 180 7.32 -5.42 5.23
CA GLY A 180 8.21 -4.57 4.48
C GLY A 180 7.49 -3.65 3.52
N GLU A 181 8.28 -2.88 2.79
CA GLU A 181 7.80 -2.07 1.67
C GLU A 181 8.68 -2.29 0.43
N HIS A 182 8.07 -2.16 -0.73
CA HIS A 182 8.81 -2.12 -1.99
C HIS A 182 8.65 -0.77 -2.66
N ILE A 183 9.74 -0.25 -3.20
CA ILE A 183 9.79 1.08 -3.80
C ILE A 183 10.44 0.97 -5.17
N TRP A 184 9.83 1.61 -6.16
CA TRP A 184 10.47 1.89 -7.43
C TRP A 184 11.29 3.15 -7.28
N GLN A 185 12.61 3.04 -7.44
CA GLN A 185 13.55 4.14 -7.33
C GLN A 185 14.23 4.36 -8.69
N ASP A 186 14.45 5.61 -9.07
CA ASP A 186 15.21 5.94 -10.27
C ASP A 186 16.65 5.46 -10.10
N ILE A 187 17.26 4.97 -11.19
CA ILE A 187 18.55 4.29 -11.11
C ILE A 187 19.66 5.19 -10.59
N GLU A 188 19.62 6.48 -10.92
CA GLU A 188 20.62 7.46 -10.46
C GLU A 188 20.57 7.63 -8.94
N ASP A 189 19.38 7.72 -8.36
CA ASP A 189 19.20 7.81 -6.90
C ASP A 189 19.63 6.50 -6.22
N ALA A 190 19.33 5.35 -6.82
CA ALA A 190 19.73 4.05 -6.29
C ALA A 190 21.26 3.88 -6.29
N VAL A 191 21.93 4.35 -7.35
CA VAL A 191 23.40 4.35 -7.48
C VAL A 191 24.03 5.35 -6.51
N ALA A 192 23.43 6.52 -6.31
CA ALA A 192 23.90 7.50 -5.32
C ALA A 192 23.84 6.92 -3.89
N ALA A 193 22.78 6.19 -3.56
CA ALA A 193 22.64 5.53 -2.26
C ALA A 193 23.53 4.28 -2.11
N HIS A 194 23.82 3.56 -3.20
CA HIS A 194 24.62 2.32 -3.21
C HIS A 194 25.75 2.36 -4.25
N PRO A 195 26.79 3.20 -4.07
CA PRO A 195 27.84 3.36 -5.08
C PRO A 195 28.64 2.08 -5.36
N LYS A 196 28.74 1.18 -4.38
CA LYS A 196 29.52 -0.06 -4.50
C LYS A 196 28.88 -1.08 -5.46
N GLN A 197 27.57 -1.00 -5.67
CA GLN A 197 26.78 -1.94 -6.46
C GLN A 197 26.29 -1.35 -7.79
N GLU A 198 26.85 -0.22 -8.24
CA GLU A 198 26.42 0.49 -9.46
C GLU A 198 26.32 -0.43 -10.69
N LYS A 199 27.35 -1.23 -10.95
CA LYS A 199 27.41 -2.10 -12.14
C LYS A 199 26.27 -3.11 -12.17
N GLU A 200 25.93 -3.67 -11.01
CA GLU A 200 24.91 -4.69 -10.87
C GLU A 200 23.51 -4.09 -10.97
N LEU A 201 23.30 -2.88 -10.41
CA LEU A 201 22.06 -2.12 -10.55
C LEU A 201 21.76 -1.76 -12.01
N ARG A 202 22.77 -1.27 -12.74
CA ARG A 202 22.64 -0.98 -14.19
C ARG A 202 22.35 -2.23 -15.01
N ALA A 203 23.08 -3.32 -14.75
CA ALA A 203 22.84 -4.60 -15.41
C ALA A 203 21.42 -5.16 -15.16
N MET A 204 20.84 -4.90 -13.98
CA MET A 204 19.49 -5.33 -13.65
C MET A 204 18.42 -4.64 -14.49
N VAL A 205 18.56 -3.33 -14.75
CA VAL A 205 17.64 -2.59 -15.61
C VAL A 205 17.77 -3.03 -17.07
N ASP A 206 19.00 -3.25 -17.54
CA ASP A 206 19.27 -3.67 -18.93
C ASP A 206 18.76 -5.09 -19.23
N SER A 207 18.93 -6.02 -18.27
CA SER A 207 18.49 -7.41 -18.44
C SER A 207 16.98 -7.57 -18.58
N HIS A 208 16.18 -6.73 -17.90
CA HIS A 208 14.72 -6.79 -17.98
C HIS A 208 14.15 -6.07 -19.22
N GLY A 209 14.93 -5.22 -19.89
CA GLY A 209 14.53 -4.57 -21.15
C GLY A 209 14.42 -5.53 -22.35
N SER A 210 15.08 -6.69 -22.31
CA SER A 210 15.13 -7.63 -23.43
C SER A 210 13.95 -8.62 -23.49
N SER A 211 13.03 -8.62 -22.52
CA SER A 211 11.97 -9.63 -22.38
C SER A 211 10.54 -9.13 -22.62
N LEU A 212 10.36 -7.96 -23.25
CA LEU A 212 9.03 -7.39 -23.54
C LEU A 212 8.52 -7.83 -24.92
N THR A 213 7.82 -8.97 -24.98
CA THR A 213 6.91 -9.28 -26.09
C THR A 213 5.56 -8.59 -25.88
N THR A 214 4.97 -8.12 -26.97
CA THR A 214 3.90 -7.12 -27.10
C THR A 214 2.49 -7.58 -26.70
N HIS A 215 2.28 -8.15 -25.51
CA HIS A 215 0.93 -8.51 -25.04
C HIS A 215 0.75 -8.23 -23.54
N THR A 216 -0.30 -7.47 -23.20
CA THR A 216 -0.80 -7.16 -21.83
C THR A 216 0.16 -6.40 -20.90
N VAL A 217 0.43 -5.16 -21.30
CA VAL A 217 1.32 -4.18 -20.68
C VAL A 217 1.06 -3.92 -19.18
N GLU A 218 -0.12 -4.10 -18.59
CA GLU A 218 -0.33 -3.74 -17.17
C GLU A 218 -0.07 -4.87 -16.15
N GLU A 219 -0.16 -6.14 -16.54
CA GLU A 219 -0.05 -7.28 -15.62
C GLU A 219 1.39 -7.77 -15.46
N ASP A 220 2.21 -7.67 -16.53
CA ASP A 220 3.61 -8.11 -16.53
C ASP A 220 4.56 -7.18 -15.73
N TYR A 221 4.26 -5.87 -15.57
CA TYR A 221 5.12 -4.97 -14.77
C TYR A 221 5.14 -5.33 -13.28
N ALA A 222 4.12 -6.05 -12.77
CA ALA A 222 3.99 -6.31 -11.34
C ALA A 222 5.11 -7.20 -10.79
N HIS A 223 5.71 -8.06 -11.62
CA HIS A 223 6.77 -9.00 -11.22
C HIS A 223 8.19 -8.58 -11.63
N LEU A 224 8.32 -7.47 -12.37
CA LEU A 224 9.62 -6.97 -12.83
C LEU A 224 10.41 -6.36 -11.67
N TRP A 225 11.73 -6.52 -11.76
CA TRP A 225 12.69 -5.90 -10.84
C TRP A 225 13.39 -4.68 -11.44
N GLY A 226 13.33 -4.51 -12.76
CA GLY A 226 13.83 -3.34 -13.49
C GLY A 226 12.84 -2.89 -14.56
N ASP A 227 12.74 -1.56 -14.72
CA ASP A 227 11.97 -0.90 -15.78
C ASP A 227 12.96 -0.15 -16.68
N PHE A 228 13.17 -0.67 -17.89
CA PHE A 228 14.11 -0.11 -18.87
C PHE A 228 13.61 1.22 -19.44
N GLU A 229 12.31 1.36 -19.68
CA GLU A 229 11.74 2.57 -20.30
C GLU A 229 11.89 3.78 -19.37
N ARG A 230 11.69 3.55 -18.07
CA ARG A 230 11.76 4.62 -17.06
C ARG A 230 13.08 4.67 -16.30
N GLN A 231 14.01 3.75 -16.59
CA GLN A 231 15.30 3.63 -15.89
C GLN A 231 15.12 3.52 -14.37
N ARG A 232 14.23 2.62 -13.94
CA ARG A 232 13.91 2.40 -12.52
C ARG A 232 14.27 1.00 -12.08
N VAL A 233 14.66 0.87 -10.82
CA VAL A 233 14.88 -0.41 -10.17
C VAL A 233 13.91 -0.57 -9.00
N ARG A 234 13.42 -1.79 -8.79
CA ARG A 234 12.55 -2.13 -7.68
C ARG A 234 13.41 -2.57 -6.49
N ILE A 235 13.33 -1.82 -5.40
CA ILE A 235 14.04 -2.12 -4.16
C ILE A 235 13.03 -2.58 -3.12
N VAL A 236 13.31 -3.70 -2.48
CA VAL A 236 12.51 -4.26 -1.40
C VAL A 236 13.25 -4.04 -0.08
N GLN A 237 12.56 -3.42 0.87
CA GLN A 237 12.98 -3.27 2.26
C GLN A 237 12.13 -4.21 3.10
N MET A 238 12.75 -5.19 3.74
CA MET A 238 12.05 -6.25 4.46
C MET A 238 12.64 -6.41 5.86
N TYR A 239 11.75 -6.52 6.85
CA TYR A 239 12.07 -6.95 8.20
C TYR A 239 11.56 -8.38 8.39
N GLU A 240 12.44 -9.28 8.81
CA GLU A 240 12.14 -10.69 9.05
C GLU A 240 12.38 -11.04 10.52
N LYS A 241 11.43 -11.74 11.16
CA LYS A 241 11.62 -12.31 12.50
C LYS A 241 12.63 -13.45 12.43
N LYS A 242 13.75 -13.29 13.14
CA LYS A 242 14.79 -14.31 13.29
C LYS A 242 15.01 -14.63 14.76
N PRO A 243 15.36 -15.90 15.09
CA PRO A 243 15.77 -16.23 16.45
C PRO A 243 17.03 -15.43 16.81
N LEU A 244 17.04 -14.85 18.01
CA LEU A 244 18.20 -14.16 18.55
C LEU A 244 19.30 -15.16 18.91
N ALA A 245 20.54 -14.67 19.01
CA ALA A 245 21.69 -15.49 19.41
C ALA A 245 21.46 -16.13 20.80
N PRO A 246 22.15 -17.23 21.14
CA PRO A 246 21.88 -18.02 22.36
C PRO A 246 21.90 -17.24 23.68
N ALA A 247 22.56 -16.08 23.72
CA ALA A 247 22.65 -15.21 24.89
C ALA A 247 21.37 -14.38 25.14
N MET A 248 20.50 -14.22 24.15
CA MET A 248 19.19 -13.58 24.28
C MET A 248 18.12 -14.56 23.82
N GLN A 249 17.31 -15.07 24.75
CA GLN A 249 16.20 -15.96 24.42
C GLN A 249 15.08 -15.15 23.76
N GLY A 250 14.70 -15.48 22.52
CA GLY A 250 13.57 -14.84 21.83
C GLY A 250 13.75 -14.70 20.33
N PHE A 251 12.91 -13.85 19.74
CA PHE A 251 12.97 -13.46 18.33
C PHE A 251 13.25 -11.96 18.25
N GLY A 252 14.05 -11.56 17.27
CA GLY A 252 14.29 -10.16 16.93
C GLY A 252 14.08 -9.94 15.44
N TRP A 253 13.95 -8.68 15.03
CA TRP A 253 13.73 -8.31 13.64
C TRP A 253 15.05 -8.02 12.92
N TYR A 254 15.25 -8.71 11.80
CA TYR A 254 16.40 -8.55 10.92
C TYR A 254 15.99 -7.78 9.67
N TYR A 255 16.64 -6.64 9.42
CA TYR A 255 16.42 -5.79 8.27
C TYR A 255 17.24 -6.26 7.07
N CYS A 256 16.62 -6.25 5.89
CA CYS A 256 17.28 -6.51 4.63
C CYS A 256 16.73 -5.58 3.54
N LYS A 257 17.64 -4.99 2.78
CA LYS A 257 17.37 -4.25 1.56
C LYS A 257 17.96 -5.01 0.38
N PHE A 258 17.13 -5.36 -0.58
CA PHE A 258 17.58 -6.11 -1.75
C PHE A 258 16.80 -5.72 -3.00
N THR A 259 17.37 -6.03 -4.15
CA THR A 259 16.76 -5.87 -5.47
C THR A 259 17.10 -7.11 -6.29
N GLY A 260 16.10 -7.80 -6.82
CA GLY A 260 16.27 -9.03 -7.59
C GLY A 260 17.16 -10.05 -6.86
N ASP A 261 18.31 -10.33 -7.46
CA ASP A 261 19.34 -11.25 -6.94
C ASP A 261 20.54 -10.53 -6.28
N LEU A 262 20.38 -9.24 -5.96
CA LEU A 262 21.37 -8.41 -5.30
C LEU A 262 20.91 -7.98 -3.90
N GLU A 263 21.71 -8.31 -2.88
CA GLU A 263 21.55 -7.78 -1.53
C GLU A 263 22.33 -6.47 -1.39
N LEU A 264 21.61 -5.39 -1.06
CA LEU A 264 22.20 -4.05 -0.89
C LEU A 264 22.66 -3.86 0.56
N GLU A 265 21.76 -4.13 1.51
CA GLU A 265 22.01 -3.97 2.94
C GLU A 265 21.39 -5.14 3.73
N GLY A 266 22.06 -5.53 4.80
CA GLY A 266 21.55 -6.51 5.75
C GLY A 266 22.10 -6.21 7.15
N ALA A 267 21.21 -6.02 8.11
CA ALA A 267 21.59 -5.72 9.49
C ALA A 267 20.46 -6.12 10.46
N TRP A 268 20.77 -6.27 11.73
CA TRP A 268 19.73 -6.28 12.76
C TRP A 268 19.03 -4.92 12.77
N SER A 269 17.72 -4.91 13.06
CA SER A 269 16.98 -3.65 13.06
C SER A 269 17.63 -2.65 14.03
N PRO A 270 17.84 -1.39 13.59
CA PRO A 270 18.40 -0.35 14.45
C PRO A 270 17.43 0.05 15.58
N TYR A 271 16.13 -0.17 15.37
CA TYR A 271 15.08 0.13 16.34
C TYR A 271 15.01 -0.99 17.36
N LYS A 272 14.94 -0.62 18.65
CA LYS A 272 14.93 -1.55 19.77
C LYS A 272 13.74 -1.28 20.67
N ASP A 273 13.16 -2.35 21.17
CA ASP A 273 12.09 -2.30 22.15
C ASP A 273 12.61 -1.93 23.56
N THR A 274 11.72 -1.99 24.56
CA THR A 274 12.05 -1.70 25.96
C THR A 274 13.10 -2.66 26.56
N TYR A 275 13.24 -3.86 25.98
CA TYR A 275 14.17 -4.91 26.42
C TYR A 275 15.46 -4.93 25.59
N GLY A 276 15.63 -3.99 24.66
CA GLY A 276 16.78 -3.95 23.76
C GLY A 276 16.71 -4.94 22.59
N ILE A 277 15.57 -5.58 22.39
CA ILE A 277 15.32 -6.52 21.29
C ILE A 277 15.05 -5.71 20.01
N PRO A 278 15.68 -6.05 18.87
CA PRO A 278 15.42 -5.38 17.61
C PRO A 278 13.95 -5.50 17.16
N GLU A 279 13.31 -4.38 16.85
CA GLU A 279 11.90 -4.24 16.46
C GLU A 279 11.75 -3.64 15.05
N HIS A 280 10.62 -3.83 14.37
CA HIS A 280 10.37 -3.22 13.05
C HIS A 280 9.70 -1.84 13.19
N PRO A 281 9.91 -0.92 12.24
CA PRO A 281 9.36 0.43 12.28
C PRO A 281 7.92 0.54 11.75
N TYR A 282 7.36 -0.51 11.15
CA TYR A 282 6.04 -0.45 10.51
C TYR A 282 4.90 -0.64 11.50
N GLU A 283 4.02 0.34 11.62
CA GLU A 283 2.74 0.25 12.30
C GLU A 283 1.63 0.15 11.26
N ALA A 284 1.05 -1.04 11.10
CA ALA A 284 0.03 -1.32 10.10
C ALA A 284 -1.24 -1.83 10.75
N TRP A 285 -2.37 -1.53 10.12
CA TRP A 285 -3.68 -2.04 10.54
C TRP A 285 -4.53 -2.36 9.31
N THR A 286 -5.50 -3.26 9.48
CA THR A 286 -6.44 -3.62 8.43
C THR A 286 -7.90 -3.44 8.86
N CYS A 287 -8.74 -3.01 7.91
CA CYS A 287 -10.13 -2.69 8.15
C CYS A 287 -10.98 -3.96 8.36
N TYR A 288 -10.93 -4.90 7.42
CA TYR A 288 -11.65 -6.17 7.49
C TYR A 288 -10.80 -7.30 6.93
N ILE A 289 -11.04 -8.50 7.44
CA ILE A 289 -10.41 -9.76 7.02
C ILE A 289 -11.53 -10.75 6.73
N ASP A 290 -11.50 -11.40 5.57
CA ASP A 290 -12.49 -12.42 5.21
C ASP A 290 -12.09 -13.82 5.69
N GLU A 291 -12.95 -14.81 5.43
CA GLU A 291 -12.72 -16.21 5.80
C GLU A 291 -11.50 -16.85 5.13
N ARG A 292 -10.98 -16.24 4.05
CA ARG A 292 -9.77 -16.68 3.35
C ARG A 292 -8.52 -15.92 3.81
N GLY A 293 -8.66 -15.02 4.77
CA GLY A 293 -7.59 -14.15 5.25
C GLY A 293 -7.21 -13.03 4.28
N GLN A 294 -8.09 -12.67 3.33
CA GLN A 294 -7.89 -11.52 2.46
C GLN A 294 -8.37 -10.25 3.16
N ARG A 295 -7.55 -9.22 3.05
CA ARG A 295 -7.82 -7.91 3.65
C ARG A 295 -8.58 -7.03 2.66
N TYR A 296 -9.56 -6.29 3.15
CA TYR A 296 -10.37 -5.44 2.29
C TYR A 296 -10.94 -4.23 3.03
N GLY A 297 -11.24 -3.18 2.24
CA GLY A 297 -11.83 -1.95 2.73
C GLY A 297 -13.36 -1.95 2.68
N VAL A 298 -13.97 -0.86 3.13
CA VAL A 298 -15.43 -0.65 3.13
C VAL A 298 -16.02 -0.73 1.71
N VAL A 299 -15.19 -0.49 0.69
CA VAL A 299 -15.58 -0.48 -0.73
C VAL A 299 -16.13 -1.83 -1.19
N ARG A 300 -15.57 -2.96 -0.73
CA ARG A 300 -16.00 -4.33 -1.12
C ARG A 300 -17.52 -4.49 -0.97
N THR A 301 -18.03 -4.11 0.19
CA THR A 301 -19.46 -4.26 0.56
C THR A 301 -20.38 -3.33 -0.22
N MET A 302 -19.89 -2.16 -0.66
CA MET A 302 -20.70 -1.15 -1.35
C MET A 302 -20.69 -1.29 -2.87
N LYS A 303 -19.76 -2.09 -3.42
CA LYS A 303 -19.51 -2.19 -4.86
C LYS A 303 -20.76 -2.57 -5.65
N SER A 304 -21.45 -3.64 -5.26
CA SER A 304 -22.65 -4.13 -5.96
C SER A 304 -23.78 -3.09 -6.00
N VAL A 305 -24.03 -2.42 -4.88
CA VAL A 305 -25.03 -1.35 -4.79
C VAL A 305 -24.63 -0.14 -5.65
N GLN A 306 -23.33 0.17 -5.69
CA GLN A 306 -22.81 1.27 -6.51
C GLN A 306 -22.99 1.00 -8.00
N ASP A 307 -22.74 -0.23 -8.46
CA ASP A 307 -22.94 -0.65 -9.84
C ASP A 307 -24.41 -0.60 -10.22
N GLU A 308 -25.30 -1.09 -9.36
CA GLU A 308 -26.75 -1.00 -9.57
C GLU A 308 -27.21 0.45 -9.72
N ILE A 309 -26.73 1.36 -8.86
CA ILE A 309 -27.05 2.80 -8.91
C ILE A 309 -26.63 3.39 -10.26
N ASN A 310 -25.41 3.09 -10.73
CA ASN A 310 -24.88 3.61 -11.98
C ASN A 310 -25.65 3.05 -13.19
N HIS A 311 -25.84 1.73 -13.25
CA HIS A 311 -26.60 1.06 -14.31
C HIS A 311 -28.04 1.56 -14.39
N ARG A 312 -28.72 1.67 -13.25
CA ARG A 312 -30.10 2.17 -13.19
C ARG A 312 -30.17 3.62 -13.65
N ALA A 313 -29.28 4.49 -13.17
CA ALA A 313 -29.27 5.90 -13.55
C ALA A 313 -29.03 6.07 -15.06
N SER A 314 -28.02 5.41 -15.59
CA SER A 314 -27.69 5.43 -17.02
C SER A 314 -28.84 4.92 -17.88
N LYS A 315 -29.46 3.79 -17.50
CA LYS A 315 -30.57 3.18 -18.25
C LYS A 315 -31.84 4.03 -18.21
N VAL A 316 -32.15 4.65 -17.07
CA VAL A 316 -33.30 5.56 -16.92
C VAL A 316 -33.11 6.79 -17.80
N LEU A 317 -31.94 7.43 -17.77
CA LEU A 317 -31.65 8.59 -18.61
C LEU A 317 -31.81 8.26 -20.09
N TRP A 318 -31.26 7.13 -20.53
CA TRP A 318 -31.38 6.69 -21.92
C TRP A 318 -32.83 6.40 -22.34
N ARG A 319 -33.63 5.79 -21.46
CA ARG A 319 -35.07 5.57 -21.72
C ARG A 319 -35.86 6.86 -21.80
N LEU A 320 -35.49 7.87 -21.01
CA LEU A 320 -36.14 9.19 -21.04
C LEU A 320 -35.74 10.01 -22.27
N SER A 321 -34.51 9.86 -22.76
CA SER A 321 -34.02 10.60 -23.93
C SER A 321 -34.44 9.95 -25.26
N THR A 322 -34.71 8.66 -25.28
CA THR A 322 -35.01 7.92 -26.52
C THR A 322 -36.52 7.74 -26.70
N ARG A 323 -37.07 8.25 -27.79
CA ARG A 323 -38.48 8.02 -28.16
C ARG A 323 -38.64 6.59 -28.69
N GLN A 324 -39.40 5.75 -27.99
CA GLN A 324 -39.68 4.38 -28.42
C GLN A 324 -41.01 4.34 -29.19
N MET A 325 -41.01 3.75 -30.38
CA MET A 325 -42.23 3.48 -31.15
C MET A 325 -42.64 2.02 -31.03
N HIS A 326 -43.90 1.76 -30.70
CA HIS A 326 -44.50 0.43 -30.71
C HIS A 326 -45.22 0.21 -32.04
N THR A 327 -44.79 -0.79 -32.81
CA THR A 327 -45.36 -1.10 -34.13
C THR A 327 -45.68 -2.59 -34.20
N ARG A 328 -46.71 -2.97 -34.97
CA ARG A 328 -47.00 -4.39 -35.23
C ARG A 328 -45.89 -4.98 -36.10
N ARG A 329 -45.51 -6.23 -35.83
CA ARG A 329 -44.55 -6.99 -36.65
C ARG A 329 -45.03 -6.92 -38.12
N ASN A 330 -44.18 -6.44 -39.02
CA ASN A 330 -44.43 -6.19 -40.46
C ASN A 330 -45.22 -4.91 -40.83
N ALA A 331 -45.43 -3.97 -39.91
CA ALA A 331 -46.11 -2.70 -40.23
C ALA A 331 -45.20 -1.62 -40.85
N LEU A 332 -43.87 -1.79 -40.81
CA LEU A 332 -42.89 -0.86 -41.37
C LEU A 332 -41.87 -1.60 -42.24
N LEU A 333 -41.53 -1.01 -43.38
CA LEU A 333 -40.50 -1.51 -44.32
C LEU A 333 -39.08 -1.27 -43.78
N ASP A 334 -38.84 -0.15 -43.09
CA ASP A 334 -37.57 0.15 -42.41
C ASP A 334 -37.81 0.87 -41.06
N PRO A 335 -37.53 0.22 -39.91
CA PRO A 335 -37.72 0.80 -38.58
C PRO A 335 -36.85 2.04 -38.30
N ASP A 336 -35.68 2.17 -38.94
CA ASP A 336 -34.72 3.23 -38.62
C ASP A 336 -34.99 4.55 -39.36
N GLU A 337 -35.61 4.51 -40.54
CA GLU A 337 -36.09 5.73 -41.23
C GLU A 337 -37.18 6.46 -40.44
N THR A 338 -38.09 5.70 -39.83
CA THR A 338 -39.14 6.26 -38.98
C THR A 338 -38.64 6.83 -37.65
N ARG A 339 -37.42 6.50 -37.19
CA ARG A 339 -36.88 6.95 -35.90
C ARG A 339 -36.27 8.36 -35.92
N ARG A 340 -36.20 9.02 -37.08
CA ARG A 340 -35.62 10.38 -37.22
C ARG A 340 -36.43 11.47 -36.53
#